data_AF-A0A960NJ99-F1
#
_entry.id   AF-A0A960NJ99-F1
#
_cell.length_a   1.000
_cell.length_b   1.000
_cell.length_c   1.000
_cell.angle_alpha   90.00
_cell.angle_beta   90.00
_cell.angle_gamma   90.00
#
_symmetry.space_group_name_H-M   'P 1'
#
loop_
_entity.id
_entity.type
_entity.pdbx_description
1 polymer ?
#
loop_
_entity_poly.entity_id
_entity_poly.type
_entity_poly.pdbx_seq_one_letter_code
_entity_poly.pdbx_strand_id
1 'polypeptide(L)'
;MKSWIPSAVLYQINLRSLAHREPRNAFEAAREKPLDESPLVYVSRNLRAIKQLGATVLYFMPPYPIGHAERKGIGSPYSIRDFKAIEPEYGTLEEMKALVRKAHSMGLKVIFDITPNHTSRDHVWIEQHPEY
;
A
#
# COMPACT_ATOMS: atom_id res chain seq x y z
N MET A 1 6.00 27.56 13.12
CA MET A 1 5.02 26.47 13.36
C MET A 1 5.66 25.43 14.27
N LYS A 2 4.96 24.92 15.28
CA LYS A 2 5.47 23.78 16.08
C LYS A 2 5.54 22.54 15.18
N SER A 3 6.62 21.75 15.31
CA SER A 3 6.76 20.48 14.60
C SER A 3 5.64 19.52 15.03
N TRP A 4 5.03 18.83 14.07
CA TRP A 4 3.98 17.84 14.34
C TRP A 4 4.53 16.46 14.70
N ILE A 5 5.80 16.21 14.40
CA ILE A 5 6.46 14.90 14.57
C ILE A 5 6.47 14.44 16.04
N PRO A 6 6.81 15.28 17.04
CA PRO A 6 6.88 14.85 18.43
C PRO A 6 5.53 14.37 19.02
N SER A 7 4.41 14.76 18.41
CA SER A 7 3.06 14.36 18.83
C SER A 7 2.41 13.38 17.83
N ALA A 8 3.19 12.80 16.91
CA ALA A 8 2.67 11.88 15.93
C ALA A 8 2.33 10.53 16.56
N VAL A 9 1.16 9.99 16.23
CA VAL A 9 0.74 8.63 16.55
C VAL A 9 0.53 7.93 15.23
N LEU A 10 1.45 7.02 14.91
CA LEU A 10 1.50 6.34 13.61
C LEU A 10 0.61 5.10 13.64
N TYR A 11 -0.23 4.97 12.63
CA TYR A 11 -0.93 3.73 12.32
C TYR A 11 -0.36 3.18 11.01
N GLN A 12 0.43 2.11 11.12
CA GLN A 12 1.03 1.45 9.96
C GLN A 12 0.01 0.56 9.25
N ILE A 13 -0.04 0.65 7.92
CA ILE A 13 -0.99 -0.05 7.07
C ILE A 13 -0.20 -0.91 6.09
N ASN A 14 -0.45 -2.22 6.16
CA ASN A 14 -0.04 -3.18 5.16
C ASN A 14 -1.23 -3.47 4.23
N LEU A 15 -1.28 -2.81 3.06
CA LEU A 15 -2.38 -3.01 2.11
C LEU A 15 -2.50 -4.46 1.63
N ARG A 16 -1.39 -5.20 1.65
CA ARG A 16 -1.38 -6.61 1.27
C ARG A 16 -2.15 -7.52 2.22
N SER A 17 -2.25 -7.17 3.51
CA SER A 17 -3.08 -7.97 4.43
C SER A 17 -4.58 -7.82 4.17
N LEU A 18 -4.96 -6.86 3.33
CA LEU A 18 -6.32 -6.59 2.89
C LEU A 18 -6.57 -7.00 1.43
N ALA A 19 -5.50 -7.19 0.65
CA ALA A 19 -5.58 -7.63 -0.73
C ALA A 19 -6.11 -9.06 -0.83
N HIS A 20 -6.65 -9.42 -2.00
CA HIS A 20 -7.05 -10.78 -2.27
C HIS A 20 -5.84 -11.70 -2.07
N ARG A 21 -5.98 -12.68 -1.17
CA ARG A 21 -4.97 -13.70 -0.95
C ARG A 21 -5.46 -15.01 -1.53
N GLU A 22 -4.56 -15.73 -2.20
CA GLU A 22 -4.85 -17.12 -2.52
C GLU A 22 -5.16 -17.89 -1.23
N PRO A 23 -6.22 -18.69 -1.21
CA PRO A 23 -6.60 -19.46 -0.04
C PRO A 23 -5.48 -20.45 0.30
N ARG A 24 -5.10 -20.51 1.57
CA ARG A 24 -3.98 -21.36 2.02
C ARG A 24 -4.37 -22.82 2.18
N ASN A 25 -5.67 -23.11 2.17
CA ASN A 25 -6.25 -24.43 2.33
C ASN A 25 -7.67 -24.49 1.73
N ALA A 26 -8.19 -25.71 1.59
CA ALA A 26 -9.51 -25.96 0.99
C ALA A 26 -10.68 -25.31 1.75
N PHE A 27 -10.56 -25.07 3.07
CA PHE A 27 -11.60 -24.42 3.85
C PHE A 27 -11.68 -22.93 3.57
N GLU A 28 -10.53 -22.25 3.46
CA GLU A 28 -10.46 -20.85 3.04
C GLU A 28 -10.98 -20.71 1.61
N ALA A 29 -10.58 -21.60 0.69
CA ALA A 29 -11.04 -21.59 -0.70
C ALA A 29 -12.56 -21.71 -0.83
N ALA A 30 -13.19 -22.46 0.07
CA ALA A 30 -14.64 -22.65 0.07
C ALA A 30 -15.43 -21.50 0.73
N ARG A 31 -14.78 -20.62 1.50
CA ARG A 31 -15.45 -19.60 2.32
C ARG A 31 -15.08 -18.17 1.96
N GLU A 32 -13.85 -17.92 1.55
CA GLU A 32 -13.35 -16.59 1.24
C GLU A 32 -13.84 -16.18 -0.15
N LYS A 33 -14.65 -15.13 -0.18
CA LYS A 33 -15.01 -14.46 -1.42
C LYS A 33 -14.04 -13.29 -1.64
N PRO A 34 -13.71 -12.97 -2.90
CA PRO A 34 -13.03 -11.71 -3.20
C PRO A 34 -13.79 -10.56 -2.55
N LEU A 35 -13.05 -9.59 -1.99
CA LEU A 35 -13.68 -8.36 -1.51
C LEU A 35 -14.23 -7.60 -2.71
N ASP A 36 -15.46 -7.09 -2.61
CA ASP A 36 -16.08 -6.29 -3.67
C ASP A 36 -15.38 -4.92 -3.85
N GLU A 37 -14.58 -4.49 -2.86
CA GLU A 37 -13.86 -3.22 -2.86
C GLU A 37 -12.34 -3.44 -2.76
N SER A 38 -11.57 -2.53 -3.37
CA SER A 38 -10.10 -2.57 -3.29
C SER A 38 -9.62 -2.28 -1.86
N PRO A 39 -8.42 -2.76 -1.46
CA PRO A 39 -7.79 -2.40 -0.20
C PRO A 39 -7.77 -0.89 0.10
N LEU A 40 -7.53 -0.06 -0.92
CA LEU A 40 -7.56 1.39 -0.77
C LEU A 40 -8.96 1.93 -0.42
N VAL A 41 -10.00 1.42 -1.08
CA VAL A 41 -11.39 1.81 -0.76
C VAL A 41 -11.77 1.34 0.64
N TYR A 42 -11.39 0.11 1.02
CA TYR A 42 -11.60 -0.41 2.37
C TYR A 42 -10.97 0.49 3.44
N VAL A 43 -9.69 0.86 3.27
CA VAL A 43 -9.01 1.77 4.21
C VAL A 43 -9.69 3.14 4.24
N SER A 44 -10.03 3.68 3.06
CA SER A 44 -10.73 4.97 2.94
C SER A 44 -12.04 4.98 3.72
N ARG A 45 -12.84 3.90 3.67
CA ARG A 45 -14.08 3.74 4.43
C ARG A 45 -13.84 3.71 5.94
N ASN A 46 -12.73 3.12 6.37
CA ASN A 46 -12.39 2.89 7.78
C ASN A 46 -11.53 3.99 8.43
N LEU A 47 -11.19 5.08 7.73
CA LEU A 47 -10.41 6.20 8.29
C LEU A 47 -10.98 6.77 9.60
N ARG A 48 -12.31 6.75 9.77
CA ARG A 48 -12.95 7.19 11.02
C ARG A 48 -12.57 6.30 12.20
N ALA A 49 -12.58 4.99 12.01
CA ALA A 49 -12.18 4.04 13.04
C ALA A 49 -10.69 4.20 13.37
N ILE A 50 -9.83 4.32 12.36
CA ILE A 50 -8.39 4.55 12.56
C ILE A 50 -8.14 5.83 13.37
N LYS A 51 -8.87 6.91 13.06
CA LYS A 51 -8.78 8.17 13.82
C LYS A 51 -9.28 8.02 15.26
N GLN A 52 -10.33 7.24 15.51
CA GLN A 52 -10.85 6.97 16.86
C GLN A 52 -9.85 6.22 17.74
N LEU A 53 -8.94 5.43 17.15
CA LEU A 53 -7.82 4.81 17.87
C LEU A 53 -6.74 5.81 18.30
N GLY A 54 -6.87 7.10 17.94
CA GLY A 54 -5.92 8.15 18.29
C GLY A 54 -4.83 8.40 17.24
N ALA A 55 -4.89 7.71 16.09
CA ALA A 55 -3.92 7.92 15.02
C ALA A 55 -3.98 9.35 14.48
N THR A 56 -2.80 9.93 14.27
CA THR A 56 -2.64 11.24 13.61
C THR A 56 -1.92 11.12 12.26
N VAL A 57 -1.29 9.96 12.00
CA VAL A 57 -0.55 9.68 10.77
C VAL A 57 -0.87 8.27 10.28
N LEU A 58 -1.18 8.14 9.00
CA LEU A 58 -1.22 6.87 8.29
C LEU A 58 0.16 6.60 7.69
N TYR A 59 0.74 5.44 7.98
CA TYR A 59 2.01 5.03 7.41
C TYR A 59 1.79 3.81 6.51
N PHE A 60 1.89 3.99 5.20
CA PHE A 60 1.73 2.90 4.24
C PHE A 60 3.07 2.20 4.00
N MET A 61 3.08 0.87 4.18
CA MET A 61 4.07 0.01 3.52
C MET A 61 4.02 0.23 1.99
N PRO A 62 5.07 -0.13 1.23
CA PRO A 62 5.16 0.20 -0.20
C PRO A 62 3.89 -0.20 -0.99
N PRO A 63 3.15 0.76 -1.56
CA PRO A 63 1.92 0.50 -2.30
C PRO A 63 2.18 0.26 -3.81
N TYR A 64 3.44 0.15 -4.21
CA TYR A 64 3.89 0.09 -5.60
C TYR A 64 3.83 -1.35 -6.16
N PRO A 65 3.76 -1.50 -7.50
CA PRO A 65 3.84 -2.81 -8.15
C PRO A 65 5.06 -3.62 -7.73
N ILE A 66 4.86 -4.91 -7.51
CA ILE A 66 5.91 -5.86 -7.12
C ILE A 66 6.51 -6.53 -8.35
N GLY A 67 7.82 -6.72 -8.36
CA GLY A 67 8.49 -7.48 -9.42
C GLY A 67 8.08 -8.96 -9.48
N HIS A 68 8.08 -9.51 -10.69
CA HIS A 68 7.75 -10.92 -10.96
C HIS A 68 8.99 -11.77 -11.19
N ALA A 69 10.03 -11.20 -11.80
CA ALA A 69 11.28 -11.91 -12.04
C ALA A 69 11.92 -12.40 -10.74
N GLU A 70 12.19 -13.70 -10.64
CA GLU A 70 12.80 -14.36 -9.47
C GLU A 70 12.04 -14.15 -8.14
N ARG A 71 10.74 -13.80 -8.19
CA ARG A 71 9.95 -13.60 -6.96
C ARG A 71 9.71 -14.94 -6.24
N LYS A 72 9.80 -14.93 -4.91
CA LYS A 72 9.40 -16.06 -4.06
C LYS A 72 7.96 -15.86 -3.59
N GLY A 73 7.08 -16.85 -3.81
CA GLY A 73 5.66 -16.75 -3.44
C GLY A 73 5.02 -15.49 -4.03
N ILE A 74 4.33 -14.71 -3.18
CA ILE A 74 3.67 -13.44 -3.57
C ILE A 74 4.64 -12.25 -3.71
N GLY A 75 5.96 -12.46 -3.57
CA GLY A 75 6.99 -11.42 -3.70
C GLY A 75 7.14 -10.50 -2.49
N SER A 76 8.22 -9.73 -2.43
CA SER A 76 8.47 -8.74 -1.36
C SER A 76 7.90 -7.37 -1.74
N PRO A 77 7.21 -6.64 -0.84
CA PRO A 77 6.76 -5.26 -1.12
C PRO A 77 7.92 -4.29 -1.39
N TYR A 78 9.13 -4.64 -0.97
CA TYR A 78 10.33 -3.84 -1.17
C TYR A 78 11.04 -4.13 -2.51
N SER A 79 10.60 -5.15 -3.25
CA SER A 79 11.08 -5.42 -4.62
C SER A 79 10.18 -4.71 -5.63
N ILE A 80 10.26 -3.38 -5.64
CA ILE A 80 9.38 -2.49 -6.41
C ILE A 80 9.71 -2.57 -7.90
N ARG A 81 8.68 -2.62 -8.76
CA ARG A 81 8.79 -2.67 -10.23
C ARG A 81 8.53 -1.32 -10.92
N ASP A 82 7.72 -0.46 -10.31
CA ASP A 82 7.44 0.90 -10.80
C ASP A 82 7.04 1.83 -9.65
N PHE A 83 7.91 2.77 -9.27
CA PHE A 83 7.62 3.74 -8.20
C PHE A 83 6.51 4.76 -8.52
N LYS A 84 6.04 4.83 -9.77
CA LYS A 84 5.03 5.81 -10.22
C LYS A 84 3.62 5.23 -10.27
N ALA A 85 3.47 3.93 -10.05
CA ALA A 85 2.21 3.21 -10.12
C ALA A 85 1.74 2.75 -8.73
N ILE A 86 0.50 2.26 -8.68
CA ILE A 86 -0.06 1.54 -7.53
C ILE A 86 -0.19 0.08 -7.93
N GLU A 87 0.15 -0.83 -7.03
CA GLU A 87 -0.06 -2.28 -7.19
C GLU A 87 -1.54 -2.54 -7.52
N PRO A 88 -1.87 -3.10 -8.70
CA PRO A 88 -3.26 -3.33 -9.10
C PRO A 88 -4.11 -4.09 -8.09
N GLU A 89 -3.52 -5.00 -7.32
CA GLU A 89 -4.24 -5.72 -6.24
C GLU A 89 -4.72 -4.81 -5.11
N TYR A 90 -4.12 -3.63 -4.94
CA TYR A 90 -4.49 -2.66 -3.89
C TYR A 90 -5.53 -1.66 -4.37
N GLY A 91 -5.63 -1.42 -5.68
CA GLY A 91 -6.53 -0.46 -6.29
C GLY A 91 -5.86 0.42 -7.34
N THR A 92 -6.39 1.62 -7.55
CA THR A 92 -5.90 2.55 -8.58
C THR A 92 -5.17 3.77 -8.00
N LEU A 93 -4.40 4.46 -8.84
CA LEU A 93 -3.79 5.74 -8.47
C LEU A 93 -4.85 6.79 -8.06
N GLU A 94 -6.01 6.80 -8.70
CA GLU A 94 -7.09 7.72 -8.35
C GLU A 94 -7.74 7.40 -7.00
N GLU A 95 -7.87 6.11 -6.67
CA GLU A 95 -8.30 5.68 -5.33
C GLU A 95 -7.29 6.07 -4.26
N MET A 96 -5.99 5.93 -4.52
CA MET A 96 -4.93 6.39 -3.60
C MET A 96 -5.02 7.90 -3.39
N LYS A 97 -5.12 8.69 -4.45
CA LYS A 97 -5.29 10.14 -4.36
C LYS A 97 -6.56 10.50 -3.57
N ALA A 98 -7.67 9.80 -3.79
CA ALA A 98 -8.91 10.02 -3.07
C ALA A 98 -8.78 9.71 -1.58
N LEU A 99 -8.11 8.61 -1.22
CA LEU A 99 -7.79 8.26 0.16
C LEU A 99 -6.97 9.36 0.82
N VAL A 100 -5.87 9.81 0.19
CA VAL A 100 -5.00 10.86 0.74
C VAL A 100 -5.77 12.15 0.96
N ARG A 101 -6.60 12.58 -0.01
CA ARG A 101 -7.46 13.76 0.15
C ARG A 101 -8.42 13.63 1.34
N LYS A 102 -9.05 12.47 1.49
CA LYS A 102 -9.97 12.18 2.61
C LYS A 102 -9.25 12.13 3.96
N ALA A 103 -8.05 11.54 4.02
CA ALA A 103 -7.22 11.54 5.21
C ALA A 103 -6.86 12.96 5.63
N HIS A 104 -6.42 13.80 4.68
CA HIS A 104 -6.11 15.19 4.93
C HIS A 104 -7.33 16.01 5.39
N SER A 105 -8.52 15.80 4.81
CA SER A 105 -9.74 16.48 5.27
C SER A 105 -10.15 16.09 6.69
N MET A 106 -9.65 14.95 7.20
CA MET A 106 -9.83 14.51 8.59
C MET A 106 -8.66 14.92 9.50
N GLY A 107 -7.70 15.70 9.01
CA GLY A 107 -6.51 16.11 9.75
C GLY A 107 -5.49 14.99 9.99
N LEU A 108 -5.61 13.86 9.30
CA LEU A 108 -4.59 12.80 9.29
C LEU A 108 -3.47 13.20 8.32
N LYS A 109 -2.23 12.84 8.65
CA LYS A 109 -1.10 12.92 7.73
C LYS A 109 -0.86 11.57 7.07
N VAL A 110 -0.15 11.56 5.94
CA VAL A 110 0.17 10.33 5.21
C VAL A 110 1.68 10.26 4.98
N ILE A 111 2.26 9.09 5.25
CA ILE A 111 3.64 8.74 4.95
C ILE A 111 3.63 7.50 4.05
N PHE A 112 4.44 7.52 2.99
CA PHE A 112 4.73 6.34 2.17
C PHE A 112 6.13 5.82 2.48
N ASP A 113 6.24 4.51 2.65
CA ASP A 113 7.51 3.81 2.68
C ASP A 113 8.12 3.78 1.27
N ILE A 114 9.39 4.14 1.14
CA ILE A 114 10.14 4.16 -0.13
C ILE A 114 11.54 3.58 0.09
N THR A 115 12.01 2.77 -0.87
CA THR A 115 13.35 2.18 -0.86
C THR A 115 14.13 2.60 -2.10
N PRO A 116 14.86 3.73 -2.05
CA PRO A 116 15.56 4.25 -3.22
C PRO A 116 16.85 3.50 -3.56
N ASN A 117 17.34 2.62 -2.69
CA ASN A 117 18.63 1.95 -2.86
C ASN A 117 18.58 0.67 -3.71
N HIS A 118 17.39 0.19 -4.10
CA HIS A 118 17.22 -1.00 -4.94
C HIS A 118 15.84 -1.04 -5.62
N THR A 119 15.73 -1.85 -6.67
CA THR A 119 14.49 -2.13 -7.41
C THR A 119 14.33 -3.64 -7.64
N SER A 120 13.23 -4.07 -8.25
CA SER A 120 13.07 -5.44 -8.75
C SER A 120 13.94 -5.70 -9.99
N ARG A 121 14.20 -6.98 -10.26
CA ARG A 121 14.99 -7.41 -11.44
C ARG A 121 14.32 -7.09 -12.78
N ASP A 122 13.02 -6.86 -12.76
CA ASP A 122 12.16 -6.53 -13.90
C ASP A 122 11.55 -5.11 -13.78
N HIS A 123 12.23 -4.21 -13.05
CA HIS A 123 11.83 -2.82 -12.93
C HIS A 123 11.76 -2.15 -14.31
N VAL A 124 10.81 -1.23 -14.51
CA VAL A 124 10.61 -0.54 -15.80
C VAL A 124 11.86 0.18 -16.32
N TRP A 125 12.77 0.55 -15.41
CA TRP A 125 14.05 1.18 -15.74
C TRP A 125 15.03 0.25 -16.44
N ILE A 126 14.95 -1.07 -16.25
CA ILE A 126 15.85 -2.01 -16.93
C ILE A 126 15.71 -1.87 -18.46
N GLU A 127 14.50 -1.59 -18.94
CA GLU A 127 14.24 -1.37 -20.37
C GLU A 127 14.33 0.11 -20.76
N GLN A 128 13.79 1.02 -19.93
CA GLN A 128 13.66 2.44 -20.27
C GLN A 128 14.93 3.26 -20.02
N HIS A 129 15.75 2.84 -19.05
CA HIS A 129 16.94 3.52 -18.55
C HIS A 129 18.03 2.49 -18.18
N PRO A 130 18.53 1.69 -19.14
CA PRO A 130 19.49 0.62 -18.87
C PRO A 130 20.85 1.13 -18.34
N GLU A 131 21.09 2.43 -18.38
CA GLU A 131 22.26 3.11 -17.80
C GLU A 131 22.18 3.33 -16.28
N TYR A 132 21.01 3.08 -15.67
CA TYR A 132 20.80 3.20 -14.22
C TYR A 132 21.33 2.01 -13.41
#